data_AF-A0A6B0SM99-F1
#
_entry.id   AF-A0A6B0SM99-F1
#
_cell.length_a   1.000
_cell.length_b   1.000
_cell.length_c   1.000
_cell.angle_alpha   90.00
_cell.angle_beta   90.00
_cell.angle_gamma   90.00
#
_symmetry.space_group_name_H-M   'P 1'
#
loop_
_entity.id
_entity.type
_entity.pdbx_description
1 polymer ?
#
loop_
_entity_poly.entity_id
_entity_poly.type
_entity_poly.pdbx_seq_one_letter_code
_entity_poly.pdbx_strand_id
1 'polypeptide(L)'
;MNVGAFVCGCGGSVDLDLEGVREGVRDVDVVASASLLCEDGLPKVRHVVAEYDLDHLLVTAESAACRSKYEQLLADAGLHPDAVTFVNHRERAAWVHEQAEATDLVARKLNAAYAGLRAEARPRTVAREAGNHVLVVGDPETAAALADTADVTLLADGADFADTDYDLRDVTVERGRLTDVDGVYGEFEVHVQAGVTEDCIDCMECVDRGPDEYVTRSPVDVLPGAPGGDWVDCCPTDAIHPEERTLTADQVVYPDGSRETRGGRTGLLHRSGGRRHRRGRRGPARRRREAAFLDVELSVCAAGGASQQGCTECVGRVPARP
;
A
#
# COMPACT_ATOMS: atom_id res chain seq x y z
N MET A 1 -27.89 -4.90 -9.05
CA MET A 1 -27.26 -3.60 -8.80
C MET A 1 -28.17 -2.56 -9.38
N ASN A 2 -29.01 -2.00 -8.51
CA ASN A 2 -29.85 -0.86 -8.80
C ASN A 2 -28.99 0.41 -8.66
N VAL A 3 -28.89 1.22 -9.71
CA VAL A 3 -28.01 2.38 -9.75
C VAL A 3 -28.84 3.65 -9.95
N GLY A 4 -28.64 4.63 -9.07
CA GLY A 4 -29.23 5.97 -9.22
C GLY A 4 -28.20 7.02 -9.58
N ALA A 5 -28.52 7.91 -10.53
CA ALA A 5 -27.69 9.05 -10.90
C ALA A 5 -28.25 10.36 -10.33
N PHE A 6 -27.38 11.16 -9.71
CA PHE A 6 -27.74 12.38 -8.99
C PHE A 6 -26.92 13.56 -9.52
N VAL A 7 -27.60 14.50 -10.19
CA VAL A 7 -27.01 15.65 -10.89
C VAL A 7 -27.23 16.96 -10.14
N CYS A 8 -26.15 17.69 -9.85
CA CYS A 8 -26.15 18.91 -9.06
C CYS A 8 -26.00 20.15 -9.96
N GLY A 9 -26.85 21.16 -9.76
CA GLY A 9 -26.70 22.49 -10.39
C GLY A 9 -25.81 23.46 -9.59
N CYS A 10 -25.26 23.03 -8.46
CA CYS A 10 -24.39 23.81 -7.59
C CYS A 10 -24.84 25.24 -7.27
N GLY A 11 -26.14 25.42 -7.05
CA GLY A 11 -26.74 26.72 -6.74
C GLY A 11 -26.61 27.73 -7.88
N GLY A 12 -26.47 27.27 -9.13
CA GLY A 12 -26.25 28.11 -10.30
C GLY A 12 -24.79 28.49 -10.54
N SER A 13 -23.83 27.93 -9.77
CA SER A 13 -22.40 28.15 -10.02
C SER A 13 -21.88 27.44 -11.27
N VAL A 14 -22.71 26.59 -11.89
CA VAL A 14 -22.42 25.87 -13.13
C VAL A 14 -23.55 26.14 -14.09
N ASP A 15 -23.19 26.43 -15.34
CA ASP A 15 -24.17 26.57 -16.41
C ASP A 15 -24.42 25.20 -17.04
N LEU A 16 -25.45 24.51 -16.55
CA LEU A 16 -25.82 23.16 -16.97
C LEU A 16 -27.34 23.09 -17.16
N ASP A 17 -27.77 22.49 -18.27
CA ASP A 17 -29.15 22.06 -18.43
C ASP A 17 -29.35 20.74 -17.68
N LEU A 18 -29.88 20.82 -16.46
CA LEU A 18 -30.14 19.64 -15.63
C LEU A 18 -31.17 18.68 -16.24
N GLU A 19 -32.09 19.17 -17.07
CA GLU A 19 -33.04 18.32 -17.78
C GLU A 19 -32.34 17.58 -18.91
N GLY A 20 -31.58 18.29 -19.74
CA GLY A 20 -30.74 17.69 -20.78
C GLY A 20 -29.75 16.64 -20.23
N VAL A 21 -29.16 16.87 -19.05
CA VAL A 21 -28.32 15.83 -18.42
C VAL A 21 -29.16 14.61 -18.05
N ARG A 22 -30.34 14.79 -17.45
CA ARG A 22 -31.22 13.67 -17.05
C ARG A 22 -31.64 12.82 -18.25
N GLU A 23 -32.02 13.46 -19.35
CA GLU A 23 -32.39 12.78 -20.59
C GLU A 23 -31.20 12.07 -21.25
N GLY A 24 -30.00 12.63 -21.11
CA GLY A 24 -28.78 12.06 -21.66
C GLY A 24 -28.24 10.85 -20.88
N VAL A 25 -28.58 10.70 -19.60
CA VAL A 25 -28.17 9.55 -18.77
C VAL A 25 -29.08 8.36 -19.06
N ARG A 26 -28.48 7.21 -19.32
CA ARG A 26 -29.16 6.00 -19.81
C ARG A 26 -28.84 4.79 -18.93
N ASP A 27 -29.72 3.80 -19.00
CA ASP A 27 -29.56 2.46 -18.43
C ASP A 27 -29.44 2.39 -16.89
N VAL A 28 -29.55 3.52 -16.18
CA VAL A 28 -29.68 3.59 -14.72
C VAL A 28 -31.15 3.49 -14.30
N ASP A 29 -31.41 3.09 -13.06
CA ASP A 29 -32.76 2.86 -12.54
C ASP A 29 -33.51 4.17 -12.25
N VAL A 30 -32.78 5.20 -11.84
CA VAL A 30 -33.35 6.52 -11.56
C VAL A 30 -32.33 7.62 -11.82
N VAL A 31 -32.79 8.75 -12.39
CA VAL A 31 -31.99 9.98 -12.49
C VAL A 31 -32.72 11.10 -11.79
N ALA A 32 -32.06 11.71 -10.80
CA ALA A 32 -32.57 12.87 -10.09
C ALA A 32 -31.61 14.05 -10.25
N SER A 33 -32.15 15.26 -10.28
CA SER A 33 -31.35 16.48 -10.31
C SER A 33 -31.89 17.52 -9.34
N ALA A 34 -31.01 18.31 -8.75
CA ALA A 34 -31.40 19.45 -7.93
C ALA A 34 -30.36 20.57 -8.01
N SER A 35 -30.79 21.82 -7.77
CA SER A 35 -29.88 22.96 -7.74
C SER A 35 -28.79 22.80 -6.67
N LEU A 36 -29.11 22.30 -5.48
CA LEU A 36 -28.14 22.09 -4.39
C LEU A 36 -28.31 20.69 -3.77
N LEU A 37 -27.74 19.67 -4.42
CA LEU A 37 -27.84 18.29 -3.96
C LEU A 37 -27.14 18.01 -2.62
N CYS A 38 -26.11 18.77 -2.26
CA CYS A 38 -25.36 18.58 -1.02
C CYS A 38 -25.98 19.28 0.20
N GLU A 39 -27.08 20.01 -0.01
CA GLU A 39 -27.79 20.74 1.03
C GLU A 39 -29.26 20.35 0.97
N ASP A 40 -30.13 21.22 0.46
CA ASP A 40 -31.58 21.02 0.42
C ASP A 40 -32.02 19.79 -0.39
N GLY A 41 -31.18 19.36 -1.34
CA GLY A 41 -31.42 18.15 -2.13
C GLY A 41 -31.10 16.85 -1.39
N LEU A 42 -30.25 16.86 -0.36
CA LEU A 42 -29.75 15.63 0.27
C LEU A 42 -30.85 14.79 0.93
N PRO A 43 -31.85 15.37 1.63
CA PRO A 43 -32.98 14.59 2.14
C PRO A 43 -33.80 13.92 1.03
N LYS A 44 -33.91 14.54 -0.14
CA LYS A 44 -34.61 13.95 -1.29
C LYS A 44 -33.83 12.78 -1.89
N VAL A 45 -32.50 12.90 -1.95
CA VAL A 45 -31.62 11.78 -2.34
C VAL A 45 -31.86 10.57 -1.43
N ARG A 46 -31.88 10.79 -0.10
CA ARG A 46 -32.18 9.72 0.88
C ARG A 46 -33.51 9.02 0.59
N HIS A 47 -34.54 9.80 0.26
CA HIS A 47 -35.84 9.25 -0.09
C HIS A 47 -35.78 8.39 -1.35
N VAL A 48 -35.15 8.89 -2.42
CA VAL A 48 -34.99 8.15 -3.70
C VAL A 48 -34.18 6.87 -3.50
N VAL A 49 -33.10 6.92 -2.71
CA VAL A 49 -32.29 5.73 -2.38
C VAL A 49 -33.14 4.63 -1.74
N ALA A 50 -34.01 4.99 -0.80
CA ALA A 50 -34.89 4.04 -0.13
C ALA A 50 -36.06 3.60 -1.02
N GLU A 51 -36.67 4.50 -1.79
CA GLU A 51 -37.82 4.24 -2.66
C GLU A 51 -37.47 3.28 -3.81
N TYR A 52 -36.29 3.46 -4.40
CA TYR A 52 -35.82 2.66 -5.53
C TYR A 52 -34.87 1.52 -5.13
N ASP A 53 -34.67 1.29 -3.82
CA ASP A 53 -33.79 0.25 -3.27
C ASP A 53 -32.41 0.25 -3.94
N LEU A 54 -31.75 1.42 -3.96
CA LEU A 54 -30.52 1.63 -4.72
C LEU A 54 -29.32 0.94 -4.06
N ASP A 55 -28.57 0.17 -4.85
CA ASP A 55 -27.34 -0.50 -4.44
C ASP A 55 -26.10 0.38 -4.64
N HIS A 56 -26.12 1.33 -5.60
CA HIS A 56 -24.99 2.18 -5.94
C HIS A 56 -25.42 3.57 -6.42
N LEU A 57 -24.68 4.61 -6.07
CA LEU A 57 -25.00 5.99 -6.43
C LEU A 57 -23.95 6.57 -7.39
N LEU A 58 -24.38 7.18 -8.49
CA LEU A 58 -23.55 8.03 -9.34
C LEU A 58 -23.85 9.48 -8.99
N VAL A 59 -22.89 10.21 -8.42
CA VAL A 59 -23.16 11.54 -7.86
C VAL A 59 -22.25 12.58 -8.47
N THR A 60 -22.81 13.66 -9.01
CA THR A 60 -21.99 14.80 -9.45
C THR A 60 -21.57 15.63 -8.23
N ALA A 61 -20.41 15.33 -7.66
CA ALA A 61 -19.87 16.00 -6.49
C ALA A 61 -18.33 16.06 -6.50
N GLU A 62 -17.80 17.19 -6.06
CA GLU A 62 -16.36 17.51 -6.19
C GLU A 62 -15.70 17.79 -4.84
N SER A 63 -16.31 18.65 -4.02
CA SER A 63 -15.70 19.06 -2.76
C SER A 63 -15.70 17.92 -1.73
N ALA A 64 -14.63 17.83 -0.94
CA ALA A 64 -14.53 16.87 0.16
C ALA A 64 -15.72 16.97 1.12
N ALA A 65 -16.21 18.19 1.39
CA ALA A 65 -17.39 18.43 2.21
C ALA A 65 -18.70 17.91 1.59
N CYS A 66 -18.80 17.87 0.26
CA CYS A 66 -19.94 17.26 -0.41
C CYS A 66 -19.84 15.73 -0.34
N ARG A 67 -18.66 15.18 -0.65
CA ARG A 67 -18.42 13.72 -0.65
C ARG A 67 -18.66 13.11 0.73
N SER A 68 -18.19 13.73 1.81
CA SER A 68 -18.40 13.24 3.18
C SER A 68 -19.88 13.17 3.59
N LYS A 69 -20.74 14.05 3.06
CA LYS A 69 -22.20 13.98 3.28
C LYS A 69 -22.83 12.76 2.60
N TYR A 70 -22.33 12.37 1.43
CA TYR A 70 -22.77 11.17 0.72
C TYR A 70 -22.23 9.90 1.39
N GLU A 71 -21.00 9.91 1.89
CA GLU A 71 -20.46 8.80 2.69
C GLU A 71 -21.32 8.56 3.95
N GLN A 72 -21.72 9.62 4.65
CA GLN A 72 -22.67 9.53 5.77
C GLN A 72 -24.04 9.03 5.32
N LEU A 73 -24.55 9.50 4.18
CA LEU A 73 -25.81 9.02 3.62
C LEU A 73 -25.78 7.51 3.35
N LEU A 74 -24.71 6.99 2.77
CA LEU A 74 -24.54 5.56 2.53
C LEU A 74 -24.53 4.77 3.85
N ALA A 75 -23.78 5.25 4.85
CA ALA A 75 -23.75 4.63 6.17
C ALA A 75 -25.14 4.57 6.81
N ASP A 76 -25.91 5.66 6.74
CA ASP A 76 -27.28 5.73 7.26
C ASP A 76 -28.25 4.81 6.50
N ALA A 77 -28.01 4.60 5.20
CA ALA A 77 -28.78 3.70 4.34
C ALA A 77 -28.34 2.23 4.45
N GLY A 78 -27.27 1.93 5.19
CA GLY A 78 -26.73 0.57 5.32
C GLY A 78 -25.97 0.08 4.07
N LEU A 79 -25.58 0.99 3.18
CA LEU A 79 -24.83 0.68 1.96
C LEU A 79 -23.32 0.65 2.24
N HIS A 80 -22.58 -0.08 1.41
CA HIS A 80 -21.11 -0.13 1.50
C HIS A 80 -20.51 1.26 1.27
N PRO A 81 -19.43 1.67 1.96
CA PRO A 81 -18.81 2.99 1.77
C PRO A 81 -18.39 3.29 0.32
N ASP A 82 -18.00 2.27 -0.43
CA ASP A 82 -17.63 2.38 -1.85
C ASP A 82 -18.84 2.30 -2.82
N ALA A 83 -20.07 2.23 -2.31
CA ALA A 83 -21.30 2.21 -3.11
C ALA A 83 -21.68 3.58 -3.70
N VAL A 84 -20.67 4.41 -3.98
CA VAL A 84 -20.82 5.71 -4.64
C VAL A 84 -19.67 5.96 -5.59
N THR A 85 -19.99 6.49 -6.77
CA THR A 85 -19.01 6.97 -7.74
C THR A 85 -19.24 8.45 -7.99
N PHE A 86 -18.22 9.25 -7.70
CA PHE A 86 -18.27 10.69 -7.87
C PHE A 86 -17.83 11.11 -9.27
N VAL A 87 -18.61 12.00 -9.90
CA VAL A 87 -18.33 12.54 -11.23
C VAL A 87 -18.09 14.05 -11.16
N ASN A 88 -16.95 14.49 -11.70
CA ASN A 88 -16.65 15.92 -11.84
C ASN A 88 -17.52 16.55 -12.92
N HIS A 89 -18.37 17.49 -12.51
CA HIS A 89 -19.23 18.28 -13.39
C HIS A 89 -18.89 19.78 -13.39
N ARG A 90 -17.94 20.22 -12.56
CA ARG A 90 -17.52 21.63 -12.41
C ARG A 90 -16.22 21.89 -13.17
N GLU A 91 -15.08 21.61 -12.53
CA GLU A 91 -13.73 21.94 -13.00
C GLU A 91 -13.36 21.19 -14.29
N ARG A 92 -13.97 20.02 -14.51
CA ARG A 92 -13.74 19.17 -15.70
C ARG A 92 -14.96 19.11 -16.63
N ALA A 93 -15.91 20.03 -16.49
CA ALA A 93 -17.02 20.21 -17.41
C ALA A 93 -17.52 21.68 -17.43
N ALA A 94 -18.49 22.03 -16.59
CA ALA A 94 -19.27 23.26 -16.72
C ALA A 94 -18.50 24.58 -16.49
N TRP A 95 -17.30 24.56 -15.91
CA TRP A 95 -16.46 25.77 -15.79
C TRP A 95 -15.56 26.01 -17.00
N VAL A 96 -15.42 25.03 -17.88
CA VAL A 96 -14.47 25.08 -19.01
C VAL A 96 -15.13 24.84 -20.37
N HIS A 97 -16.43 24.54 -20.38
CA HIS A 97 -17.27 24.33 -21.56
C HIS A 97 -18.54 25.17 -21.48
N GLU A 98 -19.08 25.54 -22.65
CA GLU A 98 -20.38 26.18 -22.79
C GLU A 98 -21.52 25.23 -22.38
N GLN A 99 -22.68 25.78 -21.98
CA GLN A 99 -23.79 25.01 -21.39
C GLN A 99 -24.17 23.74 -22.16
N ALA A 100 -24.33 23.83 -23.49
CA ALA A 100 -24.73 22.70 -24.32
C ALA A 100 -23.66 21.58 -24.35
N GLU A 101 -22.39 21.96 -24.45
CA GLU A 101 -21.27 21.01 -24.44
C GLU A 101 -21.09 20.39 -23.05
N ALA A 102 -21.19 21.21 -22.00
CA ALA A 102 -21.09 20.76 -20.62
C ALA A 102 -22.21 19.76 -20.26
N THR A 103 -23.43 20.03 -20.71
CA THR A 103 -24.60 19.17 -20.50
C THR A 103 -24.39 17.78 -21.10
N ASP A 104 -24.03 17.71 -22.39
CA ASP A 104 -23.73 16.44 -23.07
C ASP A 104 -22.52 15.72 -22.43
N LEU A 105 -21.47 16.46 -22.08
CA LEU A 105 -20.28 15.89 -21.44
C LEU A 105 -20.59 15.28 -20.06
N VAL A 106 -21.37 15.95 -19.21
CA VAL A 106 -21.74 15.44 -17.88
C VAL A 106 -22.58 14.18 -18.00
N ALA A 107 -23.57 14.15 -18.89
CA ALA A 107 -24.36 12.96 -19.16
C ALA A 107 -23.48 11.78 -19.62
N ARG A 108 -22.53 12.05 -20.54
CA ARG A 108 -21.56 11.03 -21.00
C ARG A 108 -20.66 10.53 -19.89
N LYS A 109 -20.18 11.40 -18.99
CA LYS A 109 -19.36 10.99 -17.84
C LYS A 109 -20.15 10.07 -16.89
N LEU A 110 -21.42 10.38 -16.63
CA LEU A 110 -22.29 9.52 -15.82
C LEU A 110 -22.54 8.16 -16.51
N ASN A 111 -22.82 8.15 -17.81
CA ASN A 111 -22.97 6.92 -18.58
C ASN A 111 -21.68 6.08 -18.59
N ALA A 112 -20.52 6.72 -18.71
CA ALA A 112 -19.22 6.04 -18.66
C ALA A 112 -18.94 5.46 -17.27
N ALA A 113 -19.30 6.18 -16.21
CA ALA A 113 -19.20 5.68 -14.84
C ALA A 113 -20.11 4.46 -14.64
N TYR A 114 -21.37 4.53 -15.10
CA TYR A 114 -22.30 3.39 -15.06
C TYR A 114 -21.78 2.17 -15.83
N ALA A 115 -21.31 2.37 -17.06
CA ALA A 115 -20.72 1.30 -17.86
C ALA A 115 -19.51 0.66 -17.17
N GLY A 116 -18.69 1.47 -16.47
CA GLY A 116 -17.58 1.00 -15.66
C GLY A 116 -18.00 0.10 -14.50
N LEU A 117 -19.13 0.39 -13.83
CA LEU A 117 -19.67 -0.47 -12.77
C LEU A 117 -20.12 -1.84 -13.27
N ARG A 118 -20.60 -1.92 -14.52
CA ARG A 118 -21.04 -3.18 -15.14
C ARG A 118 -19.89 -4.02 -15.68
N ALA A 119 -18.74 -3.40 -15.94
CA ALA A 119 -17.56 -4.11 -16.39
C ALA A 119 -16.84 -4.70 -15.17
N GLU A 120 -16.83 -6.03 -15.06
CA GLU A 120 -15.91 -6.69 -14.12
C GLU A 120 -14.48 -6.24 -14.44
N ALA A 121 -13.83 -5.58 -13.47
CA ALA A 121 -12.40 -5.35 -13.55
C ALA A 121 -11.72 -6.72 -13.64
N ARG A 122 -11.15 -7.07 -14.80
CA ARG A 122 -10.38 -8.31 -14.91
C ARG A 122 -9.22 -8.19 -13.94
N PRO A 123 -9.10 -9.06 -12.91
CA PRO A 123 -7.97 -9.00 -12.00
C PRO A 123 -6.71 -9.33 -12.81
N ARG A 124 -5.91 -8.31 -13.10
CA ARG A 124 -4.56 -8.50 -13.62
C ARG A 124 -3.70 -8.92 -12.42
N THR A 125 -3.20 -10.15 -12.45
CA THR A 125 -2.26 -10.62 -11.43
C THR A 125 -0.86 -10.38 -11.93
N VAL A 126 -0.05 -9.64 -11.17
CA VAL A 126 1.41 -9.63 -11.37
C VAL A 126 1.96 -10.76 -10.52
N ALA A 127 2.73 -11.63 -11.16
CA ALA A 127 3.54 -12.61 -10.47
C ALA A 127 4.97 -12.09 -10.44
N ARG A 128 5.54 -11.90 -9.25
CA ARG A 128 6.98 -11.73 -9.09
C ARG A 128 7.57 -13.04 -8.57
N GLU A 129 8.67 -13.43 -9.19
CA GLU A 129 9.53 -14.49 -8.69
C GLU A 129 10.62 -13.82 -7.87
N ALA A 130 10.89 -14.39 -6.71
CA ALA A 130 12.02 -14.00 -5.87
C ALA A 130 12.91 -15.22 -5.68
N GLY A 131 14.17 -14.98 -5.35
CA GLY A 131 15.09 -16.00 -4.91
C GLY A 131 14.67 -16.63 -3.57
N ASN A 132 15.62 -17.35 -2.97
CA ASN A 132 15.38 -18.14 -1.77
C ASN A 132 16.03 -17.53 -0.52
N HIS A 133 16.57 -16.30 -0.60
CA HIS A 133 17.32 -15.68 0.47
C HIS A 133 16.42 -14.89 1.42
N VAL A 134 16.39 -15.31 2.69
CA VAL A 134 15.55 -14.70 3.72
C VAL A 134 16.44 -14.11 4.81
N LEU A 135 16.33 -12.81 5.04
CA LEU A 135 16.92 -12.15 6.20
C LEU A 135 15.95 -12.23 7.38
N VAL A 136 16.39 -12.75 8.52
CA VAL A 136 15.65 -12.74 9.79
C VAL A 136 16.35 -11.82 10.76
N VAL A 137 15.63 -10.94 11.43
CA VAL A 137 16.20 -9.94 12.35
C VAL A 137 15.86 -10.32 13.79
N GLY A 138 16.89 -10.60 14.60
CA GLY A 138 16.78 -10.81 16.05
C GLY A 138 16.02 -12.06 16.52
N ASP A 139 15.61 -12.95 15.62
CA ASP A 139 14.75 -14.10 15.94
C ASP A 139 15.37 -15.44 15.52
N PRO A 140 16.18 -16.07 16.40
CA PRO A 140 16.84 -17.33 16.11
C PRO A 140 15.87 -18.52 15.96
N GLU A 141 14.68 -18.48 16.61
CA GLU A 141 13.64 -19.51 16.45
C GLU A 141 13.17 -19.54 15.00
N THR A 142 12.83 -18.36 14.47
CA THR A 142 12.35 -18.24 13.09
C THR A 142 13.46 -18.53 12.08
N ALA A 143 14.70 -18.10 12.34
CA ALA A 143 15.82 -18.40 11.46
C ALA A 143 16.07 -19.91 11.34
N ALA A 144 16.16 -20.63 12.46
CA ALA A 144 16.33 -22.07 12.48
C ALA A 144 15.17 -22.80 11.79
N ALA A 145 13.92 -22.34 12.01
CA ALA A 145 12.75 -22.94 11.39
C ALA A 145 12.69 -22.77 9.85
N LEU A 146 13.42 -21.80 9.29
CA LEU A 146 13.44 -21.53 7.85
C LEU A 146 14.64 -22.13 7.14
N ALA A 147 15.72 -22.47 7.86
CA ALA A 147 16.99 -22.95 7.32
C ALA A 147 16.85 -24.18 6.40
N ASP A 148 15.89 -25.07 6.69
CA ASP A 148 15.62 -26.26 5.85
C ASP A 148 15.05 -25.93 4.46
N THR A 149 14.53 -24.71 4.26
CA THR A 149 13.72 -24.34 3.09
C THR A 149 14.22 -23.12 2.34
N ALA A 150 15.06 -22.30 2.98
CA ALA A 150 15.54 -21.02 2.51
C ALA A 150 17.03 -20.87 2.80
N ASP A 151 17.72 -20.06 2.02
CA ASP A 151 19.05 -19.56 2.41
C ASP A 151 18.79 -18.47 3.45
N VAL A 152 19.20 -18.68 4.70
CA VAL A 152 18.82 -17.78 5.81
C VAL A 152 20.03 -17.00 6.31
N THR A 153 19.87 -15.68 6.38
CA THR A 153 20.76 -14.80 7.13
C THR A 153 20.05 -14.31 8.39
N LEU A 154 20.63 -14.54 9.56
CA LEU A 154 20.14 -14.00 10.83
C LEU A 154 20.97 -12.77 11.21
N LEU A 155 20.36 -11.58 11.15
CA LEU A 155 20.94 -10.37 11.72
C LEU A 155 20.74 -10.38 13.24
N ALA A 156 21.85 -10.25 13.98
CA ALA A 156 21.82 -10.34 15.44
C ALA A 156 21.05 -9.21 16.13
N ASP A 157 21.03 -8.03 15.53
CA ASP A 157 20.33 -6.85 16.04
C ASP A 157 20.68 -6.51 17.50
N GLY A 158 21.96 -6.71 17.85
CA GLY A 158 22.50 -6.51 19.20
C GLY A 158 22.25 -7.64 20.19
N ALA A 159 21.64 -8.75 19.78
CA ALA A 159 21.54 -9.96 20.59
C ALA A 159 22.84 -10.79 20.56
N ASP A 160 23.10 -11.52 21.64
CA ASP A 160 24.14 -12.55 21.71
C ASP A 160 23.50 -13.93 21.60
N PHE A 161 23.97 -14.73 20.63
CA PHE A 161 23.48 -16.08 20.36
C PHE A 161 24.44 -17.18 20.80
N ALA A 162 25.48 -16.86 21.58
CA ALA A 162 26.45 -17.87 22.02
C ALA A 162 25.80 -19.02 22.80
N ASP A 163 24.75 -18.72 23.57
CA ASP A 163 24.01 -19.66 24.41
C ASP A 163 22.58 -19.94 23.89
N THR A 164 22.35 -19.79 22.57
CA THR A 164 21.03 -20.05 21.97
C THR A 164 20.66 -21.54 22.02
N ASP A 165 19.40 -21.84 22.34
CA ASP A 165 18.84 -23.21 22.31
C ASP A 165 18.52 -23.68 20.87
N TYR A 166 18.64 -22.79 19.88
CA TYR A 166 18.27 -23.06 18.49
C TYR A 166 19.46 -23.48 17.64
N ASP A 167 19.23 -24.42 16.73
CA ASP A 167 20.26 -24.89 15.80
C ASP A 167 20.45 -23.88 14.65
N LEU A 168 21.60 -23.20 14.65
CA LEU A 168 21.97 -22.18 13.66
C LEU A 168 23.07 -22.65 12.70
N ARG A 169 23.36 -23.96 12.62
CA ARG A 169 24.46 -24.49 11.78
C ARG A 169 24.29 -24.18 10.29
N ASP A 170 23.05 -24.16 9.81
CA ASP A 170 22.69 -23.87 8.41
C ASP A 170 22.19 -22.42 8.23
N VAL A 171 22.52 -21.53 9.17
CA VAL A 171 22.13 -20.11 9.16
C VAL A 171 23.38 -19.23 9.13
N THR A 172 23.45 -18.28 8.20
CA THR A 172 24.51 -17.26 8.20
C THR A 172 24.18 -16.22 9.27
N VAL A 173 24.98 -16.10 10.32
CA VAL A 173 24.77 -15.12 11.39
C VAL A 173 25.58 -13.85 11.11
N GLU A 174 24.91 -12.70 11.07
CA GLU A 174 25.50 -11.40 10.80
C GLU A 174 25.44 -10.48 12.02
N ARG A 175 26.55 -9.76 12.27
CA ARG A 175 26.65 -8.74 13.31
C ARG A 175 26.02 -7.42 12.90
N GLY A 176 25.70 -6.60 13.91
CA GLY A 176 25.18 -5.26 13.75
C GLY A 176 23.69 -5.13 14.06
N ARG A 177 23.20 -3.90 13.92
CA ARG A 177 21.83 -3.48 14.21
C ARG A 177 21.15 -2.94 12.98
N LEU A 178 19.89 -3.27 12.83
CA LEU A 178 19.08 -2.78 11.73
C LEU A 178 18.86 -1.27 11.85
N THR A 179 19.22 -0.51 10.82
CA THR A 179 18.94 0.93 10.76
C THR A 179 17.81 1.26 9.79
N ASP A 180 17.76 0.60 8.63
CA ASP A 180 16.71 0.82 7.63
C ASP A 180 16.48 -0.39 6.71
N VAL A 181 15.29 -0.46 6.08
CA VAL A 181 14.92 -1.50 5.10
C VAL A 181 14.22 -0.87 3.90
N ASP A 182 14.87 -0.95 2.75
CA ASP A 182 14.35 -0.49 1.48
C ASP A 182 14.14 -1.63 0.48
N GLY A 183 13.32 -1.37 -0.52
CA GLY A 183 13.09 -2.31 -1.62
C GLY A 183 11.73 -3.01 -1.59
N VAL A 184 11.65 -4.07 -2.39
CA VAL A 184 10.41 -4.79 -2.73
C VAL A 184 10.66 -6.29 -2.76
N TYR A 185 9.59 -7.09 -2.81
CA TYR A 185 9.68 -8.55 -2.91
C TYR A 185 10.70 -9.02 -3.97
N GLY A 186 11.75 -9.73 -3.52
CA GLY A 186 12.87 -10.21 -4.34
C GLY A 186 14.10 -9.32 -4.39
N GLU A 187 14.00 -8.07 -3.94
CA GLU A 187 15.06 -7.05 -4.04
C GLU A 187 14.96 -6.11 -2.82
N PHE A 188 15.30 -6.61 -1.62
CA PHE A 188 15.44 -5.78 -0.44
C PHE A 188 16.90 -5.41 -0.20
N GLU A 189 17.12 -4.15 0.18
CA GLU A 189 18.36 -3.62 0.70
C GLU A 189 18.16 -3.30 2.19
N VAL A 190 19.02 -3.88 3.02
CA VAL A 190 18.93 -3.78 4.48
C VAL A 190 20.16 -3.08 5.01
N HIS A 191 19.96 -1.92 5.60
CA HIS A 191 21.03 -1.10 6.15
C HIS A 191 21.32 -1.51 7.59
N VAL A 192 22.58 -1.79 7.87
CA VAL A 192 23.05 -2.33 9.15
C VAL A 192 24.20 -1.50 9.66
N GLN A 193 24.19 -1.23 10.96
CA GLN A 193 25.29 -0.58 11.67
C GLN A 193 25.88 -1.52 12.72
N ALA A 194 27.17 -1.85 12.59
CA ALA A 194 27.92 -2.66 13.55
C ALA A 194 28.92 -1.78 14.32
N GLY A 195 29.30 -2.20 15.52
CA GLY A 195 30.41 -1.62 16.29
C GLY A 195 31.75 -2.33 16.06
N VAL A 196 31.72 -3.46 15.35
CA VAL A 196 32.87 -4.26 14.95
C VAL A 196 32.79 -4.57 13.46
N THR A 197 33.88 -4.39 12.74
CA THR A 197 33.94 -4.58 11.28
C THR A 197 34.07 -6.04 10.87
N GLU A 198 34.03 -6.28 9.56
CA GLU A 198 34.26 -7.62 8.96
C GLU A 198 35.69 -8.14 9.20
N ASP A 199 36.64 -7.28 9.57
CA ASP A 199 38.03 -7.66 9.89
C ASP A 199 38.17 -8.43 11.22
N CYS A 200 37.09 -8.55 12.00
CA CYS A 200 37.10 -9.33 13.23
C CYS A 200 37.28 -10.82 12.92
N ILE A 201 38.30 -11.40 13.56
CA ILE A 201 38.69 -12.81 13.43
C ILE A 201 38.16 -13.71 14.57
N ASP A 202 37.18 -13.21 15.34
CA ASP A 202 36.53 -13.95 16.44
C ASP A 202 37.54 -14.49 17.49
N CYS A 203 38.60 -13.74 17.79
CA CYS A 203 39.63 -14.13 18.78
C CYS A 203 39.17 -14.05 20.24
N MET A 204 38.03 -13.40 20.50
CA MET A 204 37.38 -13.21 21.80
C MET A 204 38.15 -12.38 22.86
N GLU A 205 39.30 -11.80 22.52
CA GLU A 205 40.09 -11.03 23.50
C GLU A 205 39.33 -9.79 24.03
N CYS A 206 38.55 -9.14 23.17
CA CYS A 206 37.70 -8.00 23.54
C CYS A 206 36.47 -8.40 24.34
N VAL A 207 35.97 -9.62 24.16
CA VAL A 207 34.89 -10.19 25.00
C VAL A 207 35.41 -10.42 26.41
N ASP A 208 36.59 -11.04 26.55
CA ASP A 208 37.15 -11.40 27.86
C ASP A 208 37.56 -10.18 28.71
N ARG A 209 37.92 -9.07 28.06
CA ARG A 209 38.40 -7.84 28.72
C ARG A 209 37.36 -6.71 28.77
N GLY A 210 36.41 -6.73 27.84
CA GLY A 210 35.40 -5.71 27.68
C GLY A 210 34.29 -5.81 28.73
N PRO A 211 33.43 -4.80 28.82
CA PRO A 211 32.27 -4.85 29.69
C PRO A 211 31.21 -5.81 29.14
N ASP A 212 30.84 -6.81 29.94
CA ASP A 212 29.86 -7.87 29.60
C ASP A 212 28.53 -7.33 29.01
N GLU A 213 28.11 -6.13 29.40
CA GLU A 213 26.83 -5.55 28.97
C GLU A 213 26.87 -4.90 27.56
N TYR A 214 28.07 -4.69 26.99
CA TYR A 214 28.23 -4.02 25.69
C TYR A 214 28.96 -4.85 24.63
N VAL A 215 29.55 -5.99 24.99
CA VAL A 215 30.31 -6.83 24.04
C VAL A 215 29.62 -8.18 23.92
N THR A 216 29.22 -8.52 22.70
CA THR A 216 28.55 -9.79 22.39
C THR A 216 29.55 -10.85 21.93
N ARG A 217 29.20 -12.13 22.09
CA ARG A 217 30.07 -13.27 21.78
C ARG A 217 29.77 -13.93 20.46
N SER A 218 28.49 -14.08 20.10
CA SER A 218 28.09 -14.67 18.84
C SER A 218 26.93 -13.90 18.21
N PRO A 219 27.18 -13.13 17.13
CA PRO A 219 28.50 -12.77 16.60
C PRO A 219 29.21 -11.75 17.52
N VAL A 220 30.54 -11.59 17.39
CA VAL A 220 31.25 -10.53 18.11
C VAL A 220 30.83 -9.16 17.58
N ASP A 221 30.24 -8.33 18.43
CA ASP A 221 29.86 -6.94 18.15
C ASP A 221 29.95 -6.08 19.42
N VAL A 222 30.14 -4.78 19.22
CA VAL A 222 30.14 -3.76 20.29
C VAL A 222 28.87 -2.92 20.18
N LEU A 223 28.10 -2.90 21.27
CA LEU A 223 26.84 -2.18 21.37
C LEU A 223 27.07 -0.67 21.56
N PRO A 224 26.12 0.19 21.12
CA PRO A 224 26.24 1.62 21.27
C PRO A 224 26.32 2.02 22.75
N GLY A 225 27.15 3.00 23.06
CA GLY A 225 27.32 3.49 24.44
C GLY A 225 28.37 2.71 25.25
N ALA A 226 29.07 1.75 24.66
CA ALA A 226 30.19 1.07 25.29
C ALA A 226 31.24 2.09 25.79
N PRO A 227 31.70 2.00 27.06
CA PRO A 227 32.76 2.87 27.56
C PRO A 227 34.07 2.55 26.85
N GLY A 228 34.82 3.59 26.47
CA GLY A 228 36.19 3.42 25.98
C GLY A 228 37.12 2.89 27.07
N GLY A 229 38.27 2.36 26.66
CA GLY A 229 39.33 1.89 27.56
C GLY A 229 40.28 0.91 26.89
N ASP A 230 41.25 0.41 27.65
CA ASP A 230 42.34 -0.46 27.18
C ASP A 230 41.88 -1.79 26.54
N TRP A 231 40.60 -2.16 26.72
CA TRP A 231 39.99 -3.34 26.11
C TRP A 231 39.74 -3.17 24.61
N VAL A 232 39.63 -1.94 24.10
CA VAL A 232 39.48 -1.70 22.65
C VAL A 232 40.80 -1.98 21.92
N ASP A 233 41.92 -1.63 22.56
CA ASP A 233 43.28 -1.79 22.02
C ASP A 233 43.76 -3.25 22.01
N CYS A 234 42.97 -4.19 22.54
CA CYS A 234 43.33 -5.61 22.51
C CYS A 234 43.03 -6.29 21.16
N CYS A 235 42.33 -5.61 20.24
CA CYS A 235 41.97 -6.19 18.95
C CYS A 235 43.20 -6.30 18.02
N PRO A 236 43.61 -7.51 17.62
CA PRO A 236 44.81 -7.70 16.78
C PRO A 236 44.62 -7.20 15.34
N THR A 237 43.38 -7.08 14.88
CA THR A 237 43.03 -6.59 13.53
C THR A 237 42.49 -5.16 13.53
N ASP A 238 42.47 -4.51 14.68
CA ASP A 238 41.89 -3.16 14.86
C ASP A 238 40.42 -3.07 14.41
N ALA A 239 39.65 -4.17 14.48
CA ALA A 239 38.29 -4.26 13.97
C ALA A 239 37.22 -3.55 14.83
N ILE A 240 37.57 -3.00 16.00
CA ILE A 240 36.60 -2.40 16.93
C ILE A 240 36.38 -0.93 16.56
N HIS A 241 35.60 -0.71 15.51
CA HIS A 241 35.11 0.61 15.14
C HIS A 241 33.77 0.52 14.40
N PRO A 242 32.94 1.57 14.48
CA PRO A 242 31.64 1.57 13.84
C PRO A 242 31.74 1.46 12.31
N GLU A 243 30.93 0.60 11.73
CA GLU A 243 30.81 0.41 10.29
C GLU A 243 29.34 0.36 9.88
N GLU A 244 29.03 0.98 8.74
CA GLU A 244 27.74 0.90 8.07
C GLU A 244 27.88 0.02 6.83
N ARG A 245 26.97 -0.94 6.65
CA ARG A 245 26.95 -1.83 5.50
C ARG A 245 25.53 -2.14 5.05
N THR A 246 25.42 -2.67 3.84
CA THR A 246 24.15 -3.06 3.25
C THR A 246 24.14 -4.56 2.98
N LEU A 247 23.14 -5.24 3.51
CA LEU A 247 22.81 -6.62 3.18
C LEU A 247 21.71 -6.63 2.13
N THR A 248 21.68 -7.65 1.27
CA THR A 248 20.58 -7.85 0.32
C THR A 248 19.75 -9.07 0.74
N ALA A 249 18.46 -9.08 0.43
CA ALA A 249 17.62 -10.25 0.65
C ALA A 249 16.40 -10.26 -0.28
N ASP A 250 15.85 -11.44 -0.54
CA ASP A 250 14.58 -11.56 -1.28
C ASP A 250 13.37 -11.23 -0.41
N GLN A 251 13.48 -11.56 0.88
CA GLN A 251 12.45 -11.39 1.90
C GLN A 251 13.11 -11.04 3.24
N VAL A 252 12.39 -10.27 4.05
CA VAL A 252 12.86 -9.85 5.38
C VAL A 252 11.79 -10.22 6.43
N VAL A 253 12.20 -10.91 7.49
CA VAL A 253 11.37 -11.23 8.64
C VAL A 253 11.88 -10.44 9.83
N TYR A 254 11.09 -9.46 10.28
CA TYR A 254 11.45 -8.60 11.41
C TYR A 254 10.33 -8.60 12.46
N PRO A 255 10.34 -9.54 13.42
CA PRO A 255 9.25 -9.74 14.36
C PRO A 255 8.93 -8.53 15.23
N ASP A 256 9.95 -7.80 15.68
CA ASP A 256 9.85 -6.66 16.62
C ASP A 256 9.76 -5.28 15.94
N GLY A 257 9.60 -5.24 14.61
CA GLY A 257 9.39 -4.01 13.86
C GLY A 257 8.18 -3.19 14.33
N SER A 258 8.32 -1.87 14.34
CA SER A 258 7.29 -0.93 14.80
C SER A 258 6.13 -0.75 13.79
N ARG A 259 5.08 -0.01 14.19
CA ARG A 259 3.96 0.33 13.29
C ARG A 259 4.34 1.27 12.15
N GLU A 260 5.50 1.94 12.21
CA GLU A 260 5.97 2.89 11.18
C GLU A 260 6.67 2.17 10.02
N THR A 261 7.23 0.97 10.25
CA THR A 261 7.68 0.04 9.19
C THR A 261 6.53 -0.76 8.59
N ARG A 262 5.30 -0.54 9.05
CA ARG A 262 4.08 -1.17 8.53
C ARG A 262 3.61 -0.50 7.23
N GLY A 263 4.36 -0.72 6.15
CA GLY A 263 3.79 -0.68 4.80
C GLY A 263 3.33 -2.09 4.44
N GLY A 264 2.22 -2.24 3.71
CA GLY A 264 1.85 -3.50 3.04
C GLY A 264 2.85 -3.91 1.94
N ARG A 265 4.16 -3.84 2.23
CA ARG A 265 5.26 -4.19 1.35
C ARG A 265 5.40 -5.71 1.38
N THR A 266 4.95 -6.34 0.31
CA THR A 266 5.09 -7.78 0.05
C THR A 266 6.54 -8.20 0.27
N GLY A 267 6.78 -9.18 1.15
CA GLY A 267 8.11 -9.68 1.47
C GLY A 267 8.71 -9.23 2.80
N LEU A 268 8.15 -8.18 3.44
CA LEU A 268 8.51 -7.78 4.81
C LEU A 268 7.48 -8.34 5.82
N LEU A 269 7.92 -9.20 6.74
CA LEU A 269 7.06 -9.97 7.63
C LEU A 269 7.28 -9.58 9.10
N HIS A 270 6.23 -9.10 9.76
CA HIS A 270 6.24 -8.79 11.20
C HIS A 270 5.39 -9.78 12.02
N ARG A 271 5.71 -9.96 13.30
CA ARG A 271 4.90 -10.80 14.21
C ARG A 271 3.80 -9.96 14.85
N SER A 272 2.60 -10.03 14.29
CA SER A 272 1.41 -9.45 14.93
C SER A 272 1.08 -10.26 16.18
N GLY A 273 0.98 -9.61 17.34
CA GLY A 273 0.75 -10.27 18.63
C GLY A 273 -0.46 -11.22 18.67
N GLY A 274 -0.33 -12.30 19.44
CA GLY A 274 -1.42 -13.18 19.87
C GLY A 274 -1.33 -14.63 19.36
N ARG A 275 -1.33 -15.59 20.29
CA ARG A 275 -1.25 -17.06 20.09
C ARG A 275 -2.42 -17.70 19.30
N ARG A 276 -3.14 -16.98 18.42
CA ARG A 276 -4.33 -17.49 17.68
C ARG A 276 -4.32 -17.32 16.15
N HIS A 277 -3.16 -17.10 15.53
CA HIS A 277 -3.03 -17.09 14.06
C HIS A 277 -1.97 -18.06 13.51
N ARG A 278 -1.94 -19.31 14.01
CA ARG A 278 -1.08 -20.39 13.46
C ARG A 278 -1.67 -21.13 12.24
N ARG A 279 -2.76 -20.67 11.62
CA ARG A 279 -3.33 -21.30 10.41
C ARG A 279 -3.54 -20.26 9.32
N GLY A 280 -2.57 -20.12 8.42
CA GLY A 280 -2.71 -19.29 7.21
C GLY A 280 -1.40 -18.70 6.66
N ARG A 281 -0.31 -18.67 7.43
CA ARG A 281 0.98 -18.19 6.92
C ARG A 281 1.63 -19.29 6.09
N ARG A 282 1.44 -19.21 4.77
CA ARG A 282 2.34 -19.86 3.80
C ARG A 282 3.75 -19.33 4.10
N GLY A 283 4.73 -20.22 4.25
CA GLY A 283 6.14 -19.86 4.44
C GLY A 283 6.68 -18.97 3.31
N PRO A 284 7.96 -18.57 3.35
CA PRO A 284 8.59 -17.85 2.24
C PRO A 284 8.27 -18.59 0.94
N ALA A 285 7.61 -17.89 0.02
CA ALA A 285 6.99 -18.53 -1.13
C ALA A 285 7.63 -17.95 -2.38
N ARG A 286 8.57 -18.68 -3.00
CA ARG A 286 9.34 -18.29 -4.21
C ARG A 286 8.54 -17.56 -5.30
N ARG A 287 7.22 -17.78 -5.37
CA ARG A 287 6.31 -17.06 -6.25
C ARG A 287 5.13 -16.47 -5.50
N ARG A 288 5.01 -15.14 -5.52
CA ARG A 288 3.85 -14.39 -5.02
C ARG A 288 3.02 -13.86 -6.20
N ARG A 289 1.70 -14.00 -6.10
CA ARG A 289 0.74 -13.40 -7.04
C ARG A 289 -0.07 -12.36 -6.29
N GLU A 290 -0.05 -11.13 -6.79
CA GLU A 290 -0.86 -10.03 -6.24
C GLU A 290 -1.63 -9.32 -7.34
N ALA A 291 -2.70 -8.63 -6.93
CA ALA A 291 -3.44 -7.77 -7.83
C ALA A 291 -2.56 -6.57 -8.20
N ALA A 292 -2.31 -6.39 -9.50
CA ALA A 292 -1.61 -5.22 -9.99
C ALA A 292 -2.57 -4.04 -9.94
N PHE A 293 -2.28 -3.04 -9.11
CA PHE A 293 -3.09 -1.82 -9.04
C PHE A 293 -2.56 -0.67 -9.91
N LEU A 294 -1.37 -0.80 -10.51
CA LEU A 294 -0.81 0.23 -11.36
C LEU A 294 0.14 -0.37 -12.40
N ASP A 295 -0.41 -0.72 -13.55
CA ASP A 295 0.36 -0.81 -14.80
C ASP A 295 -0.34 0.14 -15.77
N VAL A 296 0.13 1.38 -15.85
CA VAL A 296 -0.48 2.41 -16.70
C VAL A 296 -0.05 2.14 -18.14
N GLU A 297 -0.75 1.21 -18.77
CA GLU A 297 -0.78 1.15 -20.22
C GLU A 297 -1.47 2.44 -20.71
N LEU A 298 -0.72 3.31 -21.40
CA LEU A 298 -1.24 4.54 -22.02
C LEU A 298 -2.34 4.29 -23.07
N SER A 299 -2.62 3.01 -23.35
CA SER A 299 -3.75 2.54 -24.15
C SER A 299 -5.02 2.31 -23.33
N VAL A 300 -5.05 2.62 -22.02
CA VAL A 300 -6.23 2.50 -21.14
C VAL A 300 -6.73 3.89 -20.77
N CYS A 301 -8.06 4.08 -20.82
CA CYS A 301 -8.68 5.37 -20.56
C CYS A 301 -8.40 5.89 -19.14
N ALA A 302 -7.70 7.03 -19.02
CA ALA A 302 -7.42 7.68 -17.73
C ALA A 302 -8.69 8.16 -16.98
N ALA A 303 -9.86 8.16 -17.64
CA ALA A 303 -11.12 8.63 -17.08
C ALA A 303 -12.05 7.51 -16.56
N GLY A 304 -11.65 6.23 -16.63
CA GLY A 304 -12.47 5.12 -16.14
C GLY A 304 -11.62 4.03 -15.47
N GLY A 305 -12.06 3.57 -14.29
CA GLY A 305 -11.45 2.42 -13.59
C GLY A 305 -11.67 1.07 -14.28
N ALA A 306 -12.38 1.03 -15.41
CA ALA A 306 -12.52 -0.16 -16.23
C ALA A 306 -11.40 -0.19 -17.28
N SER A 307 -10.67 -1.31 -17.35
CA SER A 307 -9.57 -1.58 -18.30
C SER A 307 -10.04 -1.71 -19.76
N GLN A 308 -10.85 -0.78 -20.25
CA GLN A 308 -11.27 -0.67 -21.63
C GLN A 308 -10.12 -0.12 -22.49
N GLN A 309 -10.04 -0.59 -23.74
CA GLN A 309 -9.15 0.02 -24.73
C GLN A 309 -9.49 1.51 -24.85
N GLY A 310 -8.48 2.36 -24.71
CA GLY A 310 -8.55 3.80 -24.76
C GLY A 310 -9.12 4.23 -26.10
N CYS A 311 -10.40 4.57 -26.10
CA CYS A 311 -11.07 5.07 -27.27
C CYS A 311 -10.58 6.51 -27.50
N THR A 312 -9.91 6.75 -28.64
CA THR A 312 -9.85 8.08 -29.28
C THR A 312 -11.23 8.60 -29.70
N GLU A 313 -12.31 7.89 -29.35
CA GLU A 313 -13.70 8.28 -29.60
C GLU A 313 -14.08 9.62 -28.95
N CYS A 314 -13.51 9.93 -27.78
CA CYS A 314 -13.64 11.26 -27.16
C CYS A 314 -12.79 12.31 -27.89
N VAL A 315 -11.59 11.94 -28.34
CA VAL A 315 -10.62 12.85 -28.95
C VAL A 315 -11.12 13.40 -30.29
N GLY A 316 -11.78 12.58 -31.10
CA GLY A 316 -12.32 13.00 -32.39
C GLY A 316 -13.62 13.81 -32.32
N ARG A 317 -14.25 13.90 -31.12
CA ARG A 317 -15.52 14.61 -30.91
C ARG A 317 -15.38 15.87 -30.03
N VAL A 318 -14.18 16.14 -29.51
CA VAL A 318 -13.85 17.47 -28.98
C VAL A 318 -13.66 18.37 -30.22
N PRO A 319 -14.53 19.36 -30.46
CA PRO A 319 -14.32 20.27 -31.57
C PRO A 319 -12.97 20.96 -31.38
N ALA A 320 -12.15 20.95 -32.44
CA ALA A 320 -10.93 21.74 -32.45
C ALA A 320 -11.34 23.20 -32.21
N ARG A 321 -10.83 23.79 -31.12
CA ARG A 321 -11.02 25.22 -30.86
C ARG A 321 -10.49 26.00 -32.08
N PRO A 322 -11.23 27.01 -32.58
CA PRO A 322 -10.67 27.98 -33.52
C PRO A 322 -9.52 28.78 -32.89
#